data_AF-D3D786-F1
#
_entry.id   AF-D3D786-F1
#
_cell.length_a   1.000
_cell.length_b   1.000
_cell.length_c   1.000
_cell.angle_alpha   90.00
_cell.angle_beta   90.00
_cell.angle_gamma   90.00
#
_symmetry.space_group_name_H-M   'P 1'
#
loop_
_entity.id
_entity.type
_entity.pdbx_description
1 polymer ?
#
loop_
_entity_poly.entity_id
_entity_poly.type
_entity_poly.pdbx_seq_one_letter_code
_entity_poly.pdbx_strand_id
1 'polypeptide(L)'
;MPKNRQFYFPFLAHANTRITLRPLSAVFVTPAFHHWHHADEPAAVNRNYGAVLSIWDWLFRTAHLPRTMPTRYGIGRELPADWIGQLTAPFRGR
;
A
#
# COMPACT_ATOMS: atom_id res chain seq x y z
N MET A 1 -16.05 24.68 -23.26
CA MET A 1 -16.90 23.72 -22.53
C MET A 1 -16.04 22.95 -21.53
N PRO A 2 -16.24 23.09 -20.21
CA PRO A 2 -15.44 22.40 -19.21
C PRO A 2 -15.93 20.96 -19.12
N LYS A 3 -15.02 20.00 -19.22
CA LYS A 3 -15.34 18.58 -19.13
C LYS A 3 -14.36 17.92 -18.14
N ASN A 4 -14.95 17.51 -17.01
CA ASN A 4 -14.51 16.46 -16.08
C ASN A 4 -13.14 16.61 -15.40
N ARG A 5 -13.14 17.32 -14.27
CA ARG A 5 -12.18 17.08 -13.17
C ARG A 5 -12.54 15.78 -12.45
N GLN A 6 -12.09 14.65 -12.98
CA GLN A 6 -12.02 13.42 -12.20
C GLN A 6 -10.66 13.40 -11.50
N PHE A 7 -10.62 13.84 -10.24
CA PHE A 7 -9.49 13.56 -9.35
C PHE A 7 -9.45 12.04 -9.10
N TYR A 8 -8.68 11.31 -9.91
CA TYR A 8 -8.47 9.88 -9.72
C TYR A 8 -7.49 9.66 -8.56
N PHE A 9 -8.04 9.45 -7.37
CA PHE A 9 -7.35 9.13 -6.13
C PHE A 9 -6.44 7.87 -6.16
N PRO A 10 -6.76 6.78 -6.91
CA PRO A 10 -5.95 5.54 -6.88
C PRO A 10 -4.55 5.70 -7.49
N PHE A 11 -4.38 6.60 -8.46
CA PHE A 11 -3.08 6.81 -9.12
C PHE A 11 -2.03 7.40 -8.18
N LEU A 12 -2.45 8.19 -7.19
CA LEU A 12 -1.54 8.78 -6.22
C LEU A 12 -1.03 7.75 -5.21
N ALA A 13 -1.78 6.66 -4.93
CA ALA A 13 -1.37 5.66 -3.95
C ALA A 13 -0.03 4.98 -4.29
N HIS A 14 0.34 4.92 -5.58
CA HIS A 14 1.63 4.41 -6.07
C HIS A 14 2.59 5.52 -6.51
N ALA A 15 2.24 6.80 -6.33
CA ALA A 15 3.18 7.87 -6.61
C ALA A 15 4.32 7.79 -5.59
N ASN A 16 5.57 7.70 -6.07
CA ASN A 16 6.81 7.68 -5.28
C ASN A 16 7.06 9.02 -4.54
N THR A 17 6.09 9.47 -3.76
CA THR A 17 6.10 10.74 -3.05
C THR A 17 5.97 10.48 -1.56
N ARG A 18 6.73 11.23 -0.76
CA ARG A 18 6.72 11.11 0.70
C ARG A 18 5.61 11.96 1.34
N ILE A 19 4.58 12.31 0.57
CA ILE A 19 3.55 13.25 1.01
C ILE A 19 2.61 12.56 1.98
N THR A 20 2.75 12.88 3.26
CA THR A 20 1.84 12.45 4.32
C THR A 20 0.68 13.44 4.47
N LEU A 21 -0.42 13.20 3.74
CA LEU A 21 -1.69 13.91 3.95
C LEU A 21 -2.44 13.30 5.14
N ARG A 22 -1.93 13.50 6.36
CA ARG A 22 -2.41 12.79 7.56
C ARG A 22 -3.90 13.01 7.89
N PRO A 23 -4.46 14.23 7.81
CA PRO A 23 -5.90 14.42 7.99
C PRO A 23 -6.72 13.66 6.95
N LEU A 24 -6.23 13.61 5.70
CA LEU A 24 -6.86 12.86 4.62
C LEU A 24 -6.79 11.34 4.83
N SER A 25 -5.74 10.88 5.52
CA SER A 25 -5.51 9.45 5.85
C SER A 25 -6.53 8.89 6.84
N ALA A 26 -7.36 9.73 7.47
CA ALA A 26 -8.46 9.29 8.31
C ALA A 26 -9.63 8.69 7.50
N VAL A 27 -9.78 9.10 6.24
CA VAL A 27 -10.90 8.68 5.38
C VAL A 27 -10.40 7.96 4.13
N PHE A 28 -9.32 8.44 3.52
CA PHE A 28 -8.79 7.92 2.26
C PHE A 28 -7.39 7.31 2.40
N VAL A 29 -7.09 6.34 1.54
CA VAL A 29 -5.77 5.69 1.45
C VAL A 29 -4.75 6.63 0.78
N THR A 30 -3.81 7.15 1.56
CA THR A 30 -2.73 8.02 1.06
C THR A 30 -1.53 7.19 0.58
N PRO A 31 -0.56 7.79 -0.17
CA PRO A 31 0.63 7.06 -0.60
C PRO A 31 1.39 6.45 0.59
N ALA A 32 1.51 7.19 1.70
CA ALA A 32 2.10 6.69 2.93
C ALA A 32 1.36 5.47 3.51
N PHE A 33 0.03 5.49 3.49
CA PHE A 33 -0.81 4.38 3.98
C PHE A 33 -0.63 3.13 3.13
N HIS A 34 -0.58 3.31 1.80
CA HIS A 34 -0.34 2.25 0.81
C HIS A 34 1.08 1.67 0.89
N HIS A 35 2.09 2.51 1.13
CA HIS A 35 3.46 2.03 1.37
C HIS A 35 3.53 1.11 2.59
N TRP A 36 2.84 1.46 3.68
CA TRP A 36 2.75 0.61 4.86
C TRP A 36 1.97 -0.68 4.62
N HIS A 37 1.02 -0.73 3.68
CA HIS A 37 0.37 -1.98 3.25
C HIS A 37 1.36 -2.94 2.56
N HIS A 38 2.30 -2.42 1.77
CA HIS A 38 3.32 -3.20 1.06
C HIS A 38 4.61 -3.44 1.86
N ALA A 39 4.66 -3.00 3.11
CA ALA A 39 5.85 -3.12 3.92
C ALA A 39 6.08 -4.57 4.36
N ASP A 40 7.31 -5.05 4.18
CA ASP A 40 7.76 -6.35 4.66
C ASP A 40 8.40 -6.20 6.05
N GLU A 41 7.61 -5.68 6.97
CA GLU A 41 7.98 -5.43 8.36
C GLU A 41 6.94 -6.04 9.29
N PRO A 42 7.34 -6.61 10.46
CA PRO A 42 6.40 -7.23 11.39
C PRO A 42 5.24 -6.32 11.82
N ALA A 43 5.47 -5.01 11.89
CA ALA A 43 4.46 -4.02 12.27
C ALA A 43 3.37 -3.79 11.19
N ALA A 44 3.66 -4.14 9.94
CA ALA A 44 2.76 -3.97 8.79
C ALA A 44 1.96 -5.23 8.45
N VAL A 45 2.29 -6.38 9.05
CA VAL A 45 1.57 -7.63 8.83
C VAL A 45 0.10 -7.47 9.24
N ASN A 46 -0.81 -7.82 8.33
CA ASN A 46 -2.26 -7.76 8.55
C ASN A 46 -2.77 -6.34 8.89
N ARG A 47 -2.23 -5.33 8.19
CA ARG A 47 -2.61 -3.92 8.34
C ARG A 47 -3.01 -3.30 7.01
N ASN A 48 -3.75 -2.20 7.09
CA ASN A 48 -4.06 -1.31 5.96
C ASN A 48 -4.70 -2.04 4.76
N TYR A 49 -5.84 -2.70 4.97
CA TYR A 49 -6.55 -3.47 3.95
C TYR A 49 -7.34 -2.62 2.96
N GLY A 50 -7.72 -1.39 3.33
CA GLY A 50 -8.46 -0.49 2.47
C GLY A 50 -7.68 -0.16 1.20
N ALA A 51 -8.34 -0.28 0.04
CA ALA A 51 -7.76 0.08 -1.25
C ALA A 51 -8.02 1.54 -1.66
N VAL A 52 -9.09 2.15 -1.13
CA VAL A 52 -9.49 3.54 -1.41
C VAL A 52 -9.84 4.28 -0.13
N LEU A 53 -10.62 3.65 0.75
CA LEU A 53 -11.06 4.25 2.01
C LEU A 53 -10.34 3.58 3.19
N SER A 54 -9.54 4.35 3.92
CA SER A 54 -8.85 3.91 5.14
C SER A 54 -9.74 3.95 6.37
N ILE A 55 -10.94 4.55 6.28
CA ILE A 55 -11.90 4.61 7.40
C ILE A 55 -12.22 3.22 7.96
N TRP A 56 -12.28 2.21 7.09
CA TRP A 56 -12.50 0.82 7.47
C TRP A 56 -11.36 0.29 8.33
N ASP A 57 -10.12 0.62 8.00
CA ASP A 57 -8.96 0.19 8.78
C ASP A 57 -8.91 0.83 10.17
N TRP A 58 -9.34 2.08 10.29
CA TRP A 58 -9.48 2.73 11.59
C TRP A 58 -10.60 2.09 12.42
N LEU A 59 -11.76 1.80 11.79
CA LEU A 59 -12.92 1.19 12.43
C LEU A 59 -12.62 -0.23 12.94
N PHE A 60 -11.96 -1.05 12.12
CA PHE A 60 -11.63 -2.43 12.45
C PHE A 60 -10.25 -2.60 13.10
N ARG A 61 -9.58 -1.50 13.45
CA ARG A 61 -8.28 -1.48 14.15
C ARG A 61 -7.15 -2.17 13.39
N THR A 62 -7.16 -2.09 12.07
CA THR A 62 -6.11 -2.59 11.16
C THR A 62 -5.24 -1.45 10.61
N ALA A 63 -5.54 -0.19 10.91
CA ALA A 63 -4.72 0.95 10.49
C ALA A 63 -3.33 0.97 11.13
N HIS A 64 -2.31 1.21 10.32
CA HIS A 64 -0.91 1.39 10.69
C HIS A 64 -0.31 2.54 9.88
N LEU A 65 0.01 3.65 10.54
CA LEU A 65 0.56 4.85 9.91
C LEU A 65 1.47 5.63 10.89
N PRO A 66 2.66 5.09 11.22
CA PRO A 66 3.65 5.80 12.03
C PRO A 66 4.21 7.02 11.27
N ARG A 67 5.00 7.85 11.97
CA ARG A 67 5.62 9.06 11.38
C ARG A 67 6.76 8.74 10.41
N THR A 68 7.23 7.50 10.38
CA THR A 68 8.30 7.02 9.51
C THR A 68 7.72 6.34 8.26
N MET A 69 8.55 6.17 7.24
CA MET A 69 8.25 5.32 6.09
C MET A 69 8.82 3.92 6.31
N PRO A 70 8.27 2.89 5.64
CA PRO A 70 8.86 1.55 5.64
C PRO A 70 10.31 1.57 5.15
N THR A 71 11.13 0.75 5.78
CA THR A 71 12.52 0.48 5.42
C THR A 71 12.63 -0.64 4.38
N ARG A 72 11.65 -1.55 4.34
CA ARG A 72 11.63 -2.69 3.42
C ARG A 72 10.23 -2.95 2.87
N TYR A 73 10.18 -3.31 1.59
CA TYR A 73 8.96 -3.70 0.88
C TYR A 73 9.10 -5.13 0.39
N GLY A 74 7.98 -5.83 0.23
CA GLY A 74 7.97 -7.16 -0.34
C GLY A 74 6.91 -8.07 0.26
N ILE A 75 7.09 -9.37 0.01
CA ILE A 75 6.16 -10.43 0.39
C ILE A 75 6.82 -11.47 1.30
N GLY A 76 7.91 -11.10 1.99
CA GLY A 76 8.62 -11.95 2.93
C GLY A 76 9.30 -13.19 2.34
N ARG A 77 9.46 -13.26 1.01
CA ARG A 77 10.17 -14.33 0.30
C ARG A 77 11.05 -13.79 -0.81
N GLU A 78 12.12 -14.49 -1.10
CA GLU A 78 12.93 -14.24 -2.29
C GLU A 78 12.16 -14.66 -3.55
N LEU A 79 12.22 -13.81 -4.57
CA LEU A 79 11.68 -14.10 -5.90
C LEU A 79 12.83 -14.32 -6.88
N PRO A 80 12.68 -15.22 -7.86
CA PRO A 80 13.65 -15.35 -8.94
C PRO A 80 13.89 -14.00 -9.64
N ALA A 81 15.15 -13.73 -9.99
CA ALA A 81 15.52 -12.48 -10.67
C ALA A 81 15.00 -12.43 -12.11
N ASP A 82 14.79 -13.58 -12.75
CA ASP A 82 14.31 -13.68 -14.12
C ASP A 82 12.78 -13.78 -14.19
N TRP A 83 12.22 -13.29 -15.30
CA TRP A 83 10.78 -13.20 -15.50
C TRP A 83 10.12 -14.58 -15.61
N ILE A 84 10.79 -15.59 -16.18
CA ILE A 84 10.26 -16.97 -16.27
C ILE A 84 10.12 -17.55 -14.87
N GLY A 85 11.13 -17.34 -14.03
CA GLY A 85 11.14 -17.72 -12.63
C GLY A 85 10.00 -17.08 -11.86
N GLN A 86 9.73 -15.78 -12.05
CA GLN A 86 8.61 -15.09 -11.40
C GLN A 86 7.23 -15.60 -11.88
N LEU A 87 7.07 -15.90 -13.17
CA LEU A 87 5.81 -16.43 -13.72
C LEU A 87 5.51 -17.85 -13.24
N THR A 88 6.53 -18.66 -13.05
CA THR A 88 6.39 -20.08 -12.64
C THR A 88 6.41 -20.26 -11.12
N ALA A 89 6.92 -19.28 -10.37
CA ALA A 89 7.02 -19.33 -8.91
C ALA A 89 5.71 -19.69 -8.18
N PRO A 90 4.51 -19.24 -8.59
CA PRO A 90 3.26 -19.64 -7.94
C PRO A 90 2.94 -21.14 -8.06
N PHE A 91 3.47 -21.83 -9.07
CA PHE A 91 3.17 -23.24 -9.37
C PHE A 91 4.23 -24.23 -8.85
N ARG A 92 5.33 -23.73 -8.27
CA ARG A 92 6.47 -24.55 -7.83
C ARG A 92 6.31 -25.19 -6.45
N GLY A 93 5.14 -25.06 -5.82
CA GLY A 93 4.92 -25.52 -4.44
C GLY A 93 5.64 -24.64 -3.42
N ARG A 94 5.20 -24.69 -2.16
CA ARG A 94 5.89 -24.06 -1.02
C ARG A 94 6.78 -25.06 -0.33
#